data_AF-A0A2P2I2S6-F1
#
_entry.id   AF-A0A2P2I2S6-F1
#
_cell.length_a   1.000
_cell.length_b   1.000
_cell.length_c   1.000
_cell.angle_alpha   90.00
_cell.angle_beta   90.00
_cell.angle_gamma   90.00
#
_symmetry.space_group_name_H-M   'P 1'
#
loop_
_entity.id
_entity.type
_entity.pdbx_description
1 polymer ?
#
loop_
_entity_poly.entity_id
_entity_poly.type
_entity_poly.pdbx_seq_one_letter_code
_entity_poly.pdbx_strand_id
1 'polypeptide(L)'
;MASSHLEVPAYEQPPPWIAPENRSEHPDYCNNPEPFLPRTVQLARTTATDALGFNIRGGKEHHCGIFLSKVMPNTEVHRLGLKEGDQLLWVNGINFEDIDHASAVKILKANTEVTMQVRYFPYGYRKTYERVGAVVSCPLYALYGSNNSPKDDRSTVAN
;
A
#
# COMPACT_ATOMS: atom_id res chain seq x y z
N MET A 1 24.24 27.86 -13.88
CA MET A 1 24.10 26.85 -12.81
C MET A 1 22.67 26.91 -12.32
N ALA A 2 21.88 25.84 -12.50
CA ALA A 2 20.47 25.83 -12.11
C ALA A 2 20.37 25.78 -10.58
N SER A 3 19.80 26.83 -9.99
CA SER A 3 19.52 26.89 -8.56
C SER A 3 18.36 25.94 -8.27
N SER A 4 18.63 24.81 -7.61
CA SER A 4 17.61 23.89 -7.12
C SER A 4 16.88 24.56 -5.96
N HIS A 5 15.76 25.22 -6.26
CA HIS A 5 14.87 25.81 -5.28
C HIS A 5 14.26 24.68 -4.43
N LEU A 6 14.66 24.55 -3.16
CA LEU A 6 14.01 23.63 -2.22
C LEU A 6 12.64 24.21 -1.86
N GLU A 7 11.59 23.66 -2.44
CA GLU A 7 10.22 23.91 -1.99
C GLU A 7 10.01 23.15 -0.67
N VAL A 8 9.91 23.89 0.44
CA VAL A 8 9.47 23.31 1.70
C VAL A 8 7.98 22.99 1.61
N PRO A 9 7.51 21.86 2.16
CA PRO A 9 6.08 21.54 2.15
C PRO A 9 5.30 22.66 2.84
N ALA A 10 4.11 22.95 2.33
CA ALA A 10 3.21 23.92 2.93
C ALA A 10 2.92 23.52 4.39
N TYR A 11 2.93 24.50 5.29
CA TYR A 11 2.59 24.25 6.69
C TYR A 11 1.15 23.74 6.79
N GLU A 12 0.98 22.49 7.20
CA GLU A 12 -0.31 21.93 7.57
C GLU A 12 -0.66 22.40 8.99
N GLN A 13 -1.84 23.01 9.15
CA GLN A 13 -2.33 23.34 10.48
C GLN A 13 -2.49 22.05 11.31
N PRO A 14 -2.14 22.07 12.60
CA PRO A 14 -2.35 20.90 13.45
C PRO A 14 -3.85 20.57 13.48
N PRO A 15 -4.21 19.28 13.61
CA PRO A 15 -5.60 18.89 13.75
C PRO A 15 -6.27 19.68 14.90
N PRO A 16 -7.54 20.07 14.75
CA PRO A 16 -8.27 20.81 15.78
C PRO A 16 -8.18 20.10 17.13
N TRP A 17 -8.04 20.86 18.22
CA TRP A 17 -8.04 20.26 19.55
C TRP A 17 -9.40 19.63 19.85
N ILE A 18 -9.39 18.36 20.24
CA ILE A 18 -10.59 17.62 20.64
C ILE A 18 -10.55 17.38 22.14
N ALA A 19 -11.68 17.63 22.81
CA ALA A 19 -11.84 17.42 24.25
C ALA A 19 -11.70 15.92 24.61
N PRO A 20 -11.04 15.55 25.71
CA PRO A 20 -10.80 14.15 26.08
C PRO A 20 -12.04 13.25 26.05
N GLU A 21 -13.20 13.78 26.47
CA GLU A 21 -14.49 13.10 26.45
C GLU A 21 -14.96 12.69 25.04
N ASN A 22 -14.56 13.44 24.01
CA ASN A 22 -14.94 13.19 22.62
C ASN A 22 -13.82 12.44 21.85
N ARG A 23 -12.68 12.14 22.48
CA ARG A 23 -11.53 11.48 21.82
C ARG A 23 -11.73 9.99 21.63
N SER A 24 -12.42 9.32 22.55
CA SER A 24 -12.63 7.87 22.49
C SER A 24 -13.42 7.44 21.26
N GLU A 25 -14.31 8.30 20.77
CA GLU A 25 -15.13 8.07 19.59
C GLU A 25 -14.50 8.66 18.32
N HIS A 26 -13.42 9.45 18.45
CA HIS A 26 -12.79 10.11 17.32
C HIS A 26 -11.80 9.17 16.61
N PRO A 27 -11.89 9.00 15.27
CA PRO A 27 -11.02 8.08 14.53
C PRO A 27 -9.52 8.43 14.66
N ASP A 28 -9.18 9.71 14.79
CA ASP A 28 -7.78 10.13 14.94
C ASP A 28 -7.23 10.02 16.37
N TYR A 29 -8.09 9.81 17.38
CA TYR A 29 -7.71 9.72 18.79
C TYR A 29 -8.08 8.37 19.42
N CYS A 30 -8.58 7.42 18.63
CA CYS A 30 -8.77 6.07 19.13
C CYS A 30 -7.39 5.50 19.50
N ASN A 31 -7.09 5.41 20.78
CA ASN A 31 -5.85 4.83 21.32
C ASN A 31 -5.79 3.30 21.12
N ASN A 32 -6.45 2.77 20.09
CA ASN A 32 -6.46 1.35 19.78
C ASN A 32 -5.26 1.03 18.87
N PRO A 33 -4.18 0.41 19.37
CA PRO A 33 -3.04 0.05 18.55
C PRO A 33 -3.30 -1.17 17.66
N GLU A 34 -4.32 -1.99 17.97
CA GLU A 34 -4.62 -3.26 17.29
C GLU A 34 -4.58 -3.18 15.76
N PRO A 35 -5.14 -2.15 15.10
CA PRO A 35 -5.12 -2.06 13.63
C PRO A 35 -3.70 -1.94 13.05
N PHE A 36 -2.74 -1.47 13.84
CA PHE A 36 -1.34 -1.24 13.44
C PHE A 36 -0.40 -2.34 13.93
N LEU A 37 -0.88 -3.29 14.72
CA LEU A 37 -0.09 -4.43 15.14
C LEU A 37 0.12 -5.41 13.97
N PRO A 38 1.26 -6.12 13.94
CA PRO A 38 1.45 -7.21 13.00
C PRO A 38 0.38 -8.29 13.18
N ARG A 39 -0.18 -8.76 12.07
CA ARG A 39 -1.16 -9.85 12.02
C ARG A 39 -0.72 -10.92 11.05
N THR A 40 -1.07 -12.16 11.37
CA THR A 40 -0.79 -13.32 10.51
C THR A 40 -2.00 -13.63 9.64
N VAL A 41 -1.78 -13.77 8.35
CA VAL A 41 -2.78 -14.10 7.35
C VAL A 41 -2.34 -15.34 6.59
N GLN A 42 -3.25 -16.28 6.39
CA GLN A 42 -3.00 -17.48 5.59
C GLN A 42 -3.84 -17.42 4.34
N LEU A 43 -3.18 -17.55 3.19
CA LEU A 43 -3.81 -17.59 1.88
C LEU A 43 -3.59 -18.98 1.28
N ALA A 44 -4.69 -19.68 1.02
CA ALA A 44 -4.69 -20.92 0.25
C ALA A 44 -5.24 -20.64 -1.16
N ARG A 45 -4.53 -21.12 -2.19
CA ARG A 45 -4.99 -21.07 -3.59
C ARG A 45 -5.01 -22.46 -4.20
N THR A 46 -5.92 -22.66 -5.16
CA THR A 46 -6.13 -23.97 -5.81
C THR A 46 -4.94 -24.37 -6.68
N THR A 47 -4.37 -23.42 -7.43
CA THR A 47 -3.18 -23.65 -8.27
C THR A 47 -2.13 -22.56 -8.08
N ALA A 48 -0.86 -22.87 -8.37
CA ALA A 48 0.23 -21.89 -8.29
C ALA A 48 0.15 -20.79 -9.36
N THR A 49 -0.63 -21.03 -10.42
CA THR A 49 -0.89 -20.10 -11.52
C THR A 49 -2.01 -19.11 -11.22
N ASP A 50 -2.82 -19.36 -10.19
CA ASP A 50 -3.91 -18.48 -9.81
C ASP A 50 -3.38 -17.11 -9.35
N ALA A 51 -4.12 -16.06 -9.70
CA ALA A 51 -3.81 -14.72 -9.25
C ALA A 51 -3.90 -14.64 -7.71
N LEU A 52 -2.91 -14.01 -7.09
CA LEU A 52 -2.88 -13.82 -5.64
C LEU A 52 -4.02 -12.94 -5.10
N GLY A 53 -4.69 -12.17 -5.96
CA GLY A 53 -5.76 -11.24 -5.53
C GLY A 53 -5.24 -9.92 -4.95
N PHE A 54 -3.93 -9.66 -5.00
CA PHE A 54 -3.33 -8.37 -4.66
C PHE A 54 -2.11 -8.07 -5.52
N ASN A 55 -1.71 -6.80 -5.55
CA ASN A 55 -0.49 -6.31 -6.14
C ASN A 55 0.48 -5.85 -5.05
N ILE A 56 1.77 -5.96 -5.32
CA ILE A 56 2.82 -5.47 -4.43
C ILE A 56 3.61 -4.34 -5.09
N ARG A 57 4.28 -3.53 -4.28
CA ARG A 57 5.26 -2.52 -4.70
C ARG A 57 6.33 -2.32 -3.63
N GLY A 58 7.36 -1.55 -3.98
CA GLY A 58 8.53 -1.33 -3.13
C GLY A 58 9.56 -2.44 -3.30
N GLY A 59 10.47 -2.57 -2.34
CA GLY A 59 11.60 -3.48 -2.42
C GLY A 59 12.89 -2.79 -1.97
N LYS A 60 13.85 -3.59 -1.54
CA LYS A 60 15.14 -3.15 -1.04
C LYS A 60 15.86 -2.19 -2.00
N GLU A 61 15.77 -2.45 -3.30
CA GLU A 61 16.36 -1.63 -4.36
C GLU A 61 15.82 -0.19 -4.39
N HIS A 62 14.64 0.03 -3.81
CA HIS A 62 13.97 1.33 -3.68
C HIS A 62 14.08 1.92 -2.27
N HIS A 63 14.87 1.29 -1.39
CA HIS A 63 15.01 1.65 0.03
C HIS A 63 13.66 1.75 0.74
N CYS A 64 12.77 0.78 0.45
CA CYS A 64 11.45 0.67 1.06
C CYS A 64 11.07 -0.80 1.22
N GLY A 65 10.24 -1.11 2.21
CA GLY A 65 9.70 -2.46 2.38
C GLY A 65 8.75 -2.85 1.25
N ILE A 66 8.30 -4.11 1.26
CA ILE A 66 7.28 -4.60 0.34
C ILE A 66 5.89 -4.23 0.87
N PHE A 67 5.10 -3.52 0.07
CA PHE A 67 3.74 -3.11 0.43
C PHE A 67 2.69 -3.61 -0.56
N LEU A 68 1.47 -3.83 -0.06
CA LEU A 68 0.29 -4.05 -0.89
C LEU A 68 -0.14 -2.75 -1.56
N SER A 69 -0.05 -2.70 -2.89
CA SER A 69 -0.45 -1.54 -3.69
C SER A 69 -1.92 -1.58 -4.13
N LYS A 70 -2.49 -2.76 -4.24
CA LYS A 70 -3.90 -2.96 -4.59
C LYS A 70 -4.37 -4.30 -4.05
N VAL A 71 -5.59 -4.35 -3.51
CA VAL A 71 -6.27 -5.59 -3.16
C VAL A 71 -7.52 -5.68 -4.02
N MET A 72 -7.73 -6.82 -4.67
CA MET A 72 -8.88 -7.03 -5.54
C MET A 72 -10.13 -7.33 -4.71
N PRO A 73 -11.26 -6.64 -4.95
CA PRO A 73 -12.49 -6.89 -4.22
C PRO A 73 -13.02 -8.32 -4.47
N ASN A 74 -13.79 -8.84 -3.53
CA ASN A 74 -14.40 -10.18 -3.58
C ASN A 74 -13.43 -11.37 -3.63
N THR A 75 -12.13 -11.13 -3.46
CA THR A 75 -11.12 -12.19 -3.33
C THR A 75 -11.00 -12.70 -1.89
N GLU A 76 -10.38 -13.87 -1.72
CA GLU A 76 -10.08 -14.41 -0.38
C GLU A 76 -9.22 -13.46 0.44
N VAL A 77 -8.24 -12.85 -0.21
CA VAL A 77 -7.36 -11.82 0.36
C VAL A 77 -8.14 -10.63 0.92
N HIS A 78 -9.15 -10.16 0.19
CA HIS A 78 -10.04 -9.09 0.68
C HIS A 78 -10.85 -9.55 1.90
N ARG A 79 -11.36 -10.78 1.92
CA ARG A 79 -12.09 -11.35 3.06
C ARG A 79 -11.22 -11.53 4.31
N LEU A 80 -9.94 -11.81 4.11
CA LEU A 80 -8.93 -11.91 5.18
C LEU A 80 -8.54 -10.53 5.77
N GLY A 81 -9.12 -9.44 5.28
CA GLY A 81 -8.89 -8.09 5.80
C GLY A 81 -7.55 -7.51 5.39
N LEU A 82 -6.92 -8.03 4.33
CA LEU A 82 -5.77 -7.37 3.69
C LEU A 82 -6.26 -6.15 2.93
N LYS A 83 -5.50 -5.06 3.02
CA LYS A 83 -5.85 -3.77 2.41
C LYS A 83 -4.61 -3.05 1.91
N GLU A 84 -4.86 -2.05 1.06
CA GLU A 84 -3.81 -1.18 0.57
C GLU A 84 -3.08 -0.49 1.74
N GLY A 85 -1.75 -0.43 1.68
CA GLY A 85 -0.92 0.11 2.75
C GLY A 85 -0.49 -0.90 3.81
N ASP A 86 -0.89 -2.17 3.69
CA ASP A 86 -0.24 -3.24 4.45
C ASP A 86 1.19 -3.47 3.95
N GLN A 87 2.14 -3.56 4.88
CA GLN A 87 3.51 -4.00 4.65
C GLN A 87 3.63 -5.50 4.90
N LEU A 88 4.31 -6.21 4.01
CA LEU A 88 4.69 -7.62 4.21
C LEU A 88 5.99 -7.65 5.01
N LEU A 89 5.94 -8.33 6.16
CA LEU A 89 7.09 -8.49 7.07
C LEU A 89 7.74 -9.85 6.88
N TRP A 90 6.93 -10.90 6.84
CA TRP A 90 7.38 -12.28 6.65
C TRP A 90 6.42 -13.04 5.75
N VAL A 91 6.95 -13.95 4.93
CA VAL A 91 6.15 -14.84 4.08
C VAL A 91 6.79 -16.23 4.07
N ASN A 92 6.04 -17.26 4.46
CA ASN A 92 6.49 -18.66 4.52
C ASN A 92 7.85 -18.84 5.20
N GLY A 93 8.10 -18.09 6.29
CA GLY A 93 9.37 -18.15 7.01
C GLY A 93 10.53 -17.45 6.31
N ILE A 94 10.26 -16.56 5.35
CA ILE A 94 11.26 -15.68 4.73
C ILE A 94 10.96 -14.23 5.14
N ASN A 95 12.01 -13.49 5.51
CA ASN A 95 11.92 -12.08 5.83
C ASN A 95 11.71 -11.23 4.56
N PHE A 96 10.69 -10.36 4.58
CA PHE A 96 10.30 -9.44 3.50
C PHE A 96 10.65 -7.97 3.78
N GLU A 97 11.26 -7.67 4.93
CA GLU A 97 11.67 -6.31 5.29
C GLU A 97 12.87 -5.82 4.47
N ASP A 98 13.79 -6.71 4.08
CA ASP A 98 15.01 -6.40 3.33
C ASP A 98 15.17 -7.32 2.09
N ILE A 99 14.09 -7.42 1.30
CA ILE A 99 14.05 -8.25 0.09
C ILE A 99 13.89 -7.40 -1.18
N ASP A 100 14.53 -7.82 -2.26
CA ASP A 100 14.35 -7.23 -3.59
C ASP A 100 12.93 -7.51 -4.11
N HIS A 101 12.36 -6.56 -4.86
CA HIS A 101 11.01 -6.70 -5.42
C HIS A 101 10.85 -7.99 -6.25
N ALA A 102 11.80 -8.26 -7.13
CA ALA A 102 11.76 -9.43 -8.01
C ALA A 102 11.78 -10.75 -7.23
N SER A 103 12.52 -10.82 -6.13
CA SER A 103 12.60 -11.99 -5.26
C SER A 103 11.30 -12.19 -4.48
N ALA A 104 10.71 -11.11 -3.96
CA ALA A 104 9.40 -11.14 -3.32
C ALA A 104 8.32 -11.71 -4.25
N VAL A 105 8.26 -11.25 -5.51
CA VAL A 105 7.32 -11.77 -6.52
C VAL A 105 7.49 -13.27 -6.75
N LYS A 106 8.75 -13.74 -6.86
CA LYS A 106 9.04 -15.17 -7.07
C LYS A 106 8.53 -16.02 -5.92
N ILE A 107 8.81 -15.63 -4.67
CA ILE A 107 8.40 -16.38 -3.47
C ILE A 107 6.87 -16.45 -3.36
N LEU A 108 6.19 -15.32 -3.57
CA LEU A 108 4.74 -15.25 -3.52
C LEU A 108 4.07 -16.08 -4.62
N LYS A 109 4.69 -16.17 -5.81
CA LYS A 109 4.18 -16.98 -6.92
C LYS A 109 4.55 -18.46 -6.83
N ALA A 110 5.56 -18.84 -6.06
CA ALA A 110 6.00 -20.23 -5.98
C ALA A 110 5.08 -21.14 -5.13
N ASN A 111 4.38 -20.60 -4.14
CA ASN A 111 3.70 -21.40 -3.10
C ASN A 111 2.17 -21.33 -3.17
N THR A 112 1.49 -22.48 -3.27
CA THR A 112 0.01 -22.57 -3.23
C THR A 112 -0.60 -22.24 -1.87
N GLU A 113 0.21 -22.32 -0.82
CA GLU A 113 -0.17 -21.88 0.52
C GLU A 113 0.85 -20.84 0.98
N VAL A 114 0.33 -19.67 1.36
CA VAL A 114 1.13 -18.51 1.71
C VAL A 114 0.69 -18.03 3.09
N THR A 115 1.51 -18.31 4.10
CA THR A 115 1.39 -17.69 5.42
C THR A 115 2.23 -16.43 5.44
N MET A 116 1.59 -15.29 5.64
CA MET A 116 2.23 -13.99 5.67
C MET A 116 1.97 -13.26 6.98
N GLN A 117 3.00 -12.61 7.53
CA GLN A 117 2.86 -11.64 8.60
C GLN A 117 2.86 -10.25 7.97
N VAL A 118 1.79 -9.50 8.22
CA VAL A 118 1.56 -8.18 7.63
C VAL A 118 1.29 -7.15 8.71
N ARG A 119 1.57 -5.88 8.41
CA ARG A 119 1.25 -4.76 9.30
C ARG A 119 0.64 -3.62 8.50
N TYR A 120 -0.44 -3.04 9.00
CA TYR A 120 -0.99 -1.84 8.38
C TYR A 120 -0.08 -0.65 8.66
N PHE A 121 0.53 -0.09 7.60
CA PHE A 121 1.45 1.04 7.72
C PHE A 121 1.28 2.05 6.56
N PRO A 122 0.15 2.79 6.55
CA PRO A 122 -0.22 3.70 5.46
C PRO A 122 0.76 4.87 5.29
N TYR A 123 1.43 5.30 6.36
CA TYR A 123 2.41 6.39 6.30
C TYR A 123 3.71 5.97 5.58
N GLY A 124 4.21 4.76 5.82
CA GLY A 124 5.35 4.22 5.07
C GLY A 124 5.00 3.93 3.61
N TYR A 125 3.77 3.49 3.37
CA TYR A 125 3.21 3.28 2.04
C TYR A 125 3.23 4.55 1.19
N ARG A 126 2.87 5.71 1.76
CA ARG A 126 2.85 7.02 1.08
C ARG A 126 4.24 7.53 0.74
N LYS A 127 5.21 7.45 1.68
CA LYS A 127 6.61 7.81 1.41
C LYS A 127 7.22 6.99 0.26
N THR A 128 6.80 5.73 0.14
CA THR A 128 7.20 4.87 -0.97
C THR A 128 6.57 5.34 -2.30
N TYR A 129 5.33 5.85 -2.27
CA TYR A 129 4.66 6.42 -3.45
C TYR A 129 5.34 7.71 -3.92
N GLU A 130 5.67 8.60 -2.98
CA GLU A 130 6.29 9.91 -3.27
C GLU A 130 7.73 9.78 -3.77
N ARG A 131 8.52 8.83 -3.22
CA ARG A 131 9.91 8.62 -3.66
C ARG A 131 10.00 8.08 -5.10
N VAL A 132 9.02 7.31 -5.52
CA VAL A 132 8.91 6.79 -6.91
C VAL A 132 8.21 7.84 -7.81
N GLY A 133 7.40 8.72 -7.22
CA GLY A 133 6.57 9.74 -7.87
C GLY A 133 7.22 11.07 -8.27
N ALA A 134 8.54 11.24 -8.13
CA ALA A 134 9.24 12.43 -8.68
C ALA A 134 10.02 12.15 -9.98
N VAL A 135 10.25 10.88 -10.35
CA VAL A 135 11.01 10.57 -11.59
C VAL A 135 10.44 9.41 -12.41
N VAL A 136 9.55 8.57 -11.87
CA VAL A 136 8.93 7.50 -12.63
C VAL A 136 7.46 7.32 -12.24
N SER A 137 6.58 8.07 -12.91
CA SER A 137 5.26 7.54 -13.21
C SER A 137 5.48 6.27 -14.04
N CYS A 138 5.72 5.10 -13.42
CA CYS A 138 5.99 3.85 -14.14
C CYS A 138 4.84 3.52 -15.09
N PRO A 139 5.00 3.68 -16.42
CA PRO A 139 4.13 3.01 -17.38
C PRO A 139 4.77 1.64 -17.68
N LEU A 140 3.97 0.58 -17.85
CA LEU A 140 4.39 -0.84 -17.83
C LEU A 140 4.82 -1.25 -16.41
N TYR A 141 4.03 -1.99 -15.62
CA TYR A 141 3.51 -3.32 -15.94
C TYR A 141 2.08 -3.47 -15.40
N ALA A 142 1.14 -2.81 -16.08
CA ALA A 142 -0.26 -3.23 -16.04
C ALA A 142 -0.39 -4.47 -16.94
N LEU A 143 -0.24 -5.67 -16.37
CA LEU A 143 -0.81 -6.85 -17.01
C LEU A 143 -2.27 -6.96 -16.55
N TYR A 144 -3.17 -6.83 -17.54
CA TYR A 144 -4.64 -6.89 -17.51
C TYR A 144 -5.41 -5.57 -17.25
N GLY A 145 -5.76 -4.89 -18.36
CA GLY A 145 -7.14 -4.96 -18.87
C GLY A 145 -8.17 -3.94 -18.40
N SER A 146 -8.30 -2.86 -19.20
CA SER A 146 -9.50 -2.09 -19.57
C SER A 146 -10.35 -1.30 -18.55
N ASN A 147 -10.36 0.01 -18.82
CA ASN A 147 -11.49 0.93 -18.88
C ASN A 147 -12.16 1.34 -17.56
N ASN A 148 -11.60 2.38 -16.94
CA ASN A 148 -12.41 3.55 -16.55
C ASN A 148 -11.50 4.76 -16.37
N SER A 149 -11.34 5.52 -17.46
CA SER A 149 -10.82 6.89 -17.38
C SER A 149 -11.94 7.81 -16.86
N PRO A 150 -11.72 8.59 -15.79
CA PRO A 150 -12.61 9.68 -15.44
C PRO A 150 -12.53 10.74 -16.56
N LYS A 151 -13.66 11.07 -17.18
CA LYS A 151 -13.75 12.22 -18.07
C LYS A 151 -13.70 13.49 -17.22
N ASP A 152 -12.72 14.34 -17.48
CA ASP A 152 -12.72 15.74 -17.07
C ASP A 152 -13.99 16.42 -17.62
N ASP A 153 -14.88 16.85 -16.73
CA ASP A 153 -15.99 17.73 -17.10
C ASP A 153 -15.63 19.16 -16.67
N ARG A 154 -14.86 19.82 -17.54
CA ARG A 154 -14.70 21.28 -17.54
C ARG A 154 -15.80 21.84 -18.42
N SER A 155 -16.97 22.12 -17.85
CA SER A 155 -17.97 22.96 -18.50
C SER A 155 -17.97 24.36 -17.87
N THR A 156 -17.36 25.28 -18.61
CA THR A 156 -17.63 26.72 -18.63
C THR A 156 -19.12 27.03 -18.40
N VAL A 157 -19.42 27.89 -17.44
CA VAL A 157 -20.64 28.71 -17.45
C VAL A 157 -20.20 30.16 -17.42
N ALA A 158 -20.20 30.76 -18.62
CA ALA A 158 -20.39 32.18 -18.79
C ALA A 158 -21.88 32.47 -18.60
N ASN A 159 -22.20 33.43 -17.72
CA ASN A 159 -23.32 34.35 -17.83
C ASN A 159 -23.04 35.56 -16.95
#